data_AF-A0A850WR27-F1
#
_entry.id   AF-A0A850WR27-F1
#
_cell.length_a   1.000
_cell.length_b   1.000
_cell.length_c   1.000
_cell.angle_alpha   90.00
_cell.angle_beta   90.00
_cell.angle_gamma   90.00
#
_symmetry.space_group_name_H-M   'P 1'
#
loop_
_entity.id
_entity.type
_entity.pdbx_description
1 polymer ?
#
loop_
_entity_poly.entity_id
_entity_poly.type
_entity_poly.pdbx_seq_one_letter_code
_entity_poly.pdbx_strand_id
1 'polypeptide(L)'
;TVLLVPELTFMTGIPGAKRDCRMAKDVAREMLLSPRQHYTRLTNLLRRINENPEASAELMRWGLTLDTDIHKTQGRVLPVERINLRHCSFTPEEDLSWNKEVTREASISTINLNCWLVLYPKRLQDVAKVLVSTMESVCGPIGMRVSHPALMELKDDRIETYSKTIRSVLGSEDKLQLLLCLISSSREDLYAVIKKLCCLQYPVPSQVINAQSLSGHAGKMKSVVQKLLLQINCKLGGELWGIDVPL
;
A
#
# COMPACT_ATOMS: atom_id res chain seq x y z
N THR A 1 -46.17 15.13 -6.78
CA THR A 1 -45.28 14.36 -5.90
C THR A 1 -45.28 12.92 -6.35
N VAL A 2 -44.10 12.35 -6.64
CA VAL A 2 -44.00 10.91 -6.95
C VAL A 2 -43.81 10.17 -5.62
N LEU A 3 -44.69 9.23 -5.31
CA LEU A 3 -44.60 8.36 -4.14
C LEU A 3 -44.17 6.97 -4.61
N LEU A 4 -43.11 6.43 -4.01
CA LEU A 4 -42.59 5.11 -4.34
C LEU A 4 -43.02 4.10 -3.27
N VAL A 5 -43.39 2.90 -3.71
CA VAL A 5 -43.73 1.77 -2.83
C VAL A 5 -42.43 1.08 -2.42
N PRO A 6 -42.05 1.08 -1.12
CA PRO A 6 -40.77 0.54 -0.66
C PRO A 6 -40.50 -0.90 -1.09
N GLU A 7 -41.55 -1.73 -1.12
CA GLU A 7 -41.52 -3.14 -1.52
C GLU A 7 -41.15 -3.35 -2.99
N LEU A 8 -41.32 -2.31 -3.82
CA LEU A 8 -40.96 -2.31 -5.23
C LEU A 8 -39.67 -1.50 -5.51
N THR A 9 -39.06 -0.93 -4.46
CA THR A 9 -37.82 -0.15 -4.59
C THR A 9 -36.64 -0.92 -4.05
N PHE A 10 -35.64 -1.12 -4.90
CA PHE A 10 -34.37 -1.73 -4.52
C PHE A 10 -33.29 -0.67 -4.52
N MET A 11 -32.49 -0.64 -3.45
CA MET A 11 -31.32 0.22 -3.39
C MET A 11 -30.25 -0.30 -4.38
N THR A 12 -29.92 0.51 -5.38
CA THR A 12 -28.87 0.18 -6.36
C THR A 12 -27.50 0.61 -5.86
N GLY A 13 -26.44 -0.11 -6.30
CA GLY A 13 -25.08 0.08 -5.81
C GLY A 13 -24.73 -0.90 -4.69
N ILE A 14 -23.48 -0.87 -4.23
CA ILE A 14 -22.97 -1.81 -3.21
C ILE A 14 -22.65 -1.03 -1.92
N PRO A 15 -23.67 -0.68 -1.11
CA PRO A 15 -23.47 0.05 0.13
C PRO A 15 -22.60 -0.79 1.08
N GLY A 16 -21.50 -0.21 1.56
CA GLY A 16 -20.58 -0.90 2.46
C GLY A 16 -19.49 -1.74 1.78
N ALA A 17 -19.38 -1.79 0.44
CA ALA A 17 -18.24 -2.42 -0.24
C ALA A 17 -16.88 -1.88 0.23
N LYS A 18 -16.80 -0.59 0.60
CA LYS A 18 -15.59 0.00 1.19
C LYS A 18 -15.29 -0.50 2.61
N ARG A 19 -16.29 -0.99 3.34
CA ARG A 19 -16.18 -1.47 4.73
C ARG A 19 -15.92 -2.98 4.81
N ASP A 20 -16.46 -3.77 3.88
CA ASP A 20 -16.18 -5.22 3.81
C ASP A 20 -15.25 -5.56 2.64
N CYS A 21 -13.98 -5.77 2.98
CA CYS A 21 -12.92 -6.16 2.04
C CYS A 21 -13.20 -7.49 1.33
N ARG A 22 -14.02 -8.40 1.90
CA ARG A 22 -14.39 -9.66 1.23
C ARG A 22 -15.39 -9.42 0.10
N MET A 23 -16.45 -8.67 0.38
CA MET A 23 -17.43 -8.30 -0.65
C MET A 23 -16.77 -7.53 -1.80
N ALA A 24 -15.86 -6.61 -1.49
CA ALA A 24 -15.09 -5.90 -2.52
C ALA A 24 -14.23 -6.83 -3.37
N LYS A 25 -13.60 -7.86 -2.78
CA LYS A 25 -12.81 -8.85 -3.52
C LYS A 25 -13.66 -9.72 -4.44
N ASP A 26 -14.83 -10.17 -3.99
CA ASP A 26 -15.72 -10.98 -4.82
C ASP A 26 -16.27 -10.16 -6.00
N VAL A 27 -16.68 -8.91 -5.75
CA VAL A 27 -17.09 -7.99 -6.82
C VAL A 27 -15.93 -7.72 -7.77
N ALA A 28 -14.73 -7.45 -7.25
CA ALA A 28 -13.55 -7.22 -8.07
C ALA A 28 -13.20 -8.45 -8.91
N ARG A 29 -13.38 -9.68 -8.41
CA ARG A 29 -13.14 -10.90 -9.19
C ARG A 29 -14.04 -10.97 -10.43
N GLU A 30 -15.31 -10.59 -10.30
CA GLU A 30 -16.26 -10.58 -11.42
C GLU A 30 -16.07 -9.37 -12.36
N MET A 31 -15.56 -8.25 -11.83
CA MET A 31 -15.36 -7.01 -12.58
C MET A 31 -13.99 -6.93 -13.28
N LEU A 32 -12.96 -7.56 -12.72
CA LEU A 32 -11.60 -7.58 -13.27
C LEU A 32 -11.52 -8.58 -14.42
N LEU A 33 -11.95 -8.12 -15.60
CA LEU A 33 -11.81 -8.86 -16.84
C LEU A 33 -10.38 -8.76 -17.36
N SER A 34 -9.81 -9.88 -17.78
CA SER A 34 -8.57 -9.86 -18.57
C SER A 34 -8.79 -9.12 -19.90
N PRO A 35 -7.73 -8.57 -20.53
CA PRO A 35 -7.86 -7.89 -21.82
C PRO A 35 -8.55 -8.74 -22.90
N ARG A 36 -8.26 -10.05 -22.91
CA ARG A 36 -8.93 -11.01 -23.83
C ARG A 36 -10.41 -11.15 -23.55
N GLN A 37 -10.81 -11.31 -22.29
CA GLN A 37 -12.23 -11.41 -21.93
C GLN A 37 -12.98 -10.10 -22.23
N HIS A 38 -12.35 -8.96 -21.96
CA HIS A 38 -12.92 -7.65 -22.27
C HIS A 38 -13.14 -7.49 -23.79
N TYR A 39 -12.14 -7.84 -24.59
CA TYR A 39 -12.24 -7.86 -26.05
C TYR A 39 -13.37 -8.77 -26.55
N THR A 40 -13.46 -10.01 -26.03
CA THR A 40 -14.53 -10.95 -26.39
C THR A 40 -15.92 -10.43 -26.01
N ARG A 41 -16.07 -9.72 -24.88
CA ARG A 41 -17.37 -9.12 -24.51
C ARG A 41 -17.75 -7.98 -25.44
N LEU A 42 -16.79 -7.12 -25.81
CA LEU A 42 -17.03 -6.01 -26.72
C LEU A 42 -17.39 -6.50 -28.13
N THR A 43 -16.64 -7.45 -28.69
CA THR A 43 -16.96 -8.00 -30.03
C THR A 43 -18.31 -8.72 -30.04
N ASN A 44 -18.67 -9.43 -28.96
CA ASN A 44 -20.01 -10.01 -28.82
C ASN A 44 -21.11 -8.95 -28.71
N LEU A 45 -20.86 -7.82 -28.04
CA LEU A 45 -21.80 -6.72 -27.97
C LEU A 45 -22.01 -6.09 -29.36
N LEU A 46 -20.92 -5.80 -30.09
CA LEU A 46 -20.99 -5.29 -31.47
C LEU A 46 -21.79 -6.24 -32.36
N ARG A 47 -21.51 -7.55 -32.28
CA ARG A 47 -22.25 -8.58 -33.01
C ARG A 47 -23.74 -8.55 -32.67
N ARG A 48 -24.12 -8.49 -31.39
CA ARG A 48 -25.54 -8.43 -30.97
C ARG A 48 -26.26 -7.17 -31.44
N ILE A 49 -25.57 -6.02 -31.47
CA ILE A 49 -26.15 -4.77 -31.96
C ILE A 49 -26.37 -4.86 -33.47
N ASN A 50 -25.39 -5.38 -34.23
CA ASN A 50 -25.49 -5.53 -35.68
C ASN A 50 -26.50 -6.59 -36.12
N GLU A 51 -26.64 -7.69 -35.37
CA GLU A 51 -27.62 -8.75 -35.61
C GLU A 51 -29.05 -8.33 -35.22
N ASN A 52 -29.23 -7.25 -34.44
CA ASN A 52 -30.55 -6.77 -34.04
C ASN A 52 -31.13 -5.82 -35.12
N PRO A 53 -32.25 -6.20 -35.78
CA PRO A 53 -32.81 -5.41 -36.88
C PRO A 53 -33.33 -4.04 -36.43
N GLU A 54 -33.86 -3.92 -35.20
CA GLU A 54 -34.37 -2.64 -34.68
C GLU A 54 -33.24 -1.65 -34.41
N ALA A 55 -32.17 -2.13 -33.76
CA ALA A 55 -31.00 -1.32 -33.46
C ALA A 55 -30.26 -0.88 -34.75
N SER A 56 -30.12 -1.81 -35.71
CA SER A 56 -29.49 -1.54 -37.01
C SER A 56 -30.30 -0.56 -37.86
N ALA A 57 -31.64 -0.69 -37.87
CA ALA A 57 -32.53 0.24 -38.56
C ALA A 57 -32.45 1.65 -37.96
N GLU A 58 -32.40 1.77 -36.64
CA GLU A 58 -32.22 3.07 -35.97
C GLU A 58 -30.88 3.70 -36.38
N LEU A 59 -29.76 2.97 -36.28
CA LEU A 59 -28.44 3.47 -36.69
C LEU A 59 -28.42 3.94 -38.15
N MET A 60 -29.00 3.15 -39.06
CA MET A 60 -29.13 3.53 -40.46
C MET A 60 -30.00 4.78 -40.67
N ARG A 61 -31.05 4.99 -39.86
CA ARG A 61 -31.88 6.20 -39.91
C ARG A 61 -31.06 7.46 -39.61
N TRP A 62 -30.04 7.34 -38.76
CA TRP A 62 -29.07 8.41 -38.47
C TRP A 62 -27.91 8.48 -39.47
N GLY A 63 -27.86 7.60 -40.48
CA GLY A 63 -26.74 7.49 -41.41
C GLY A 63 -25.47 6.93 -40.77
N LEU A 64 -25.60 6.20 -39.66
CA LEU A 64 -24.49 5.64 -38.89
C LEU A 64 -24.34 4.14 -39.14
N THR A 65 -23.09 3.68 -39.12
CA THR A 65 -22.74 2.25 -39.15
C THR A 65 -21.69 1.98 -38.08
N LEU A 66 -21.84 0.87 -37.36
CA LEU A 66 -20.85 0.43 -36.37
C LEU A 66 -19.83 -0.50 -37.03
N ASP A 67 -18.55 -0.29 -36.71
CA ASP A 67 -17.48 -1.21 -37.09
C ASP A 67 -17.65 -2.55 -36.35
N THR A 68 -17.14 -3.62 -36.96
CA THR A 68 -17.21 -4.98 -36.45
C THR A 68 -16.09 -5.31 -35.44
N ASP A 69 -15.06 -4.47 -35.40
CA ASP A 69 -13.90 -4.63 -34.52
C ASP A 69 -13.55 -3.32 -33.81
N ILE A 70 -12.72 -3.42 -32.78
CA ILE A 70 -12.17 -2.28 -32.06
C ILE A 70 -11.11 -1.62 -32.93
N HIS A 71 -11.19 -0.30 -33.05
CA HIS A 71 -10.23 0.49 -33.81
C HIS A 71 -8.79 0.25 -33.32
N LYS A 72 -7.90 -0.08 -34.26
CA LYS A 72 -6.48 -0.35 -34.00
C LYS A 72 -5.68 0.93 -34.24
N THR A 73 -4.90 1.31 -33.24
CA THR A 73 -4.02 2.47 -33.32
C THR A 73 -2.56 2.06 -33.15
N GLN A 74 -1.65 2.83 -33.73
CA GLN A 74 -0.22 2.61 -33.55
C GLN A 74 0.23 3.19 -32.21
N GLY A 75 0.60 2.30 -31.29
CA GLY A 75 1.24 2.66 -30.03
C GLY A 75 2.77 2.64 -30.14
N ARG A 76 3.44 3.23 -29.14
CA ARG A 76 4.90 3.11 -28.95
C ARG A 76 5.16 2.53 -27.57
N VAL A 77 6.09 1.59 -27.49
CA VAL A 77 6.62 1.08 -26.22
C VAL A 77 7.80 1.97 -25.84
N LEU A 78 7.73 2.60 -24.66
CA LEU A 78 8.83 3.41 -24.16
C LEU A 78 9.99 2.51 -23.77
N PRO A 79 11.25 2.96 -23.97
CA PRO A 79 12.41 2.24 -23.49
C PRO A 79 12.37 2.10 -21.97
N VAL A 80 12.96 1.03 -21.46
CA VAL A 80 13.05 0.80 -20.01
C VAL A 80 14.09 1.76 -19.43
N GLU A 81 13.71 2.44 -18.35
CA GLU A 81 14.58 3.35 -17.62
C GLU A 81 15.56 2.59 -16.71
N ARG A 82 16.77 3.13 -16.56
CA ARG A 82 17.79 2.59 -15.66
C ARG A 82 17.54 3.08 -14.23
N ILE A 83 17.48 2.15 -13.28
CA ILE A 83 17.35 2.43 -11.86
C ILE A 83 18.74 2.60 -11.24
N ASN A 84 18.95 3.71 -10.56
CA ASN A 84 20.18 4.07 -9.87
C ASN A 84 20.05 3.82 -8.36
N LEU A 85 21.03 3.14 -7.78
CA LEU A 85 21.26 2.99 -6.34
C LEU A 85 22.58 3.66 -5.96
N ARG A 86 23.02 3.54 -4.70
CA ARG A 86 24.24 4.24 -4.23
C ARG A 86 25.50 3.85 -4.98
N HIS A 87 25.69 2.55 -5.22
CA HIS A 87 26.94 1.99 -5.75
C HIS A 87 26.77 1.30 -7.10
N CYS A 88 25.53 1.13 -7.56
CA CYS A 88 25.23 0.40 -8.77
C CYS A 88 24.00 0.97 -9.46
N SER A 89 23.85 0.61 -10.73
CA SER A 89 22.68 0.90 -11.53
C SER A 89 22.32 -0.34 -12.35
N PHE A 90 21.04 -0.55 -12.60
CA PHE A 90 20.55 -1.71 -13.35
C PHE A 90 19.27 -1.37 -14.11
N THR A 91 18.93 -2.21 -15.08
CA THR A 91 17.67 -2.14 -15.82
C THR A 91 16.69 -3.16 -15.20
N PRO A 92 15.45 -2.77 -14.85
CA PRO A 92 14.44 -3.71 -14.36
C PRO A 92 14.19 -4.89 -15.29
N GLU A 93 13.77 -6.02 -14.71
CA GLU A 93 13.33 -7.21 -15.46
C GLU A 93 12.01 -6.93 -16.23
N GLU A 94 11.58 -7.88 -17.07
CA GLU A 94 10.38 -7.75 -17.92
C GLU A 94 9.08 -7.46 -17.14
N ASP A 95 9.02 -7.87 -15.86
CA ASP A 95 7.88 -7.61 -14.98
C ASP A 95 7.86 -6.20 -14.37
N LEU A 96 8.89 -5.38 -14.68
CA LEU A 96 9.11 -4.03 -14.15
C LEU A 96 9.09 -3.99 -12.61
N SER A 97 9.56 -5.04 -11.94
CA SER A 97 9.69 -5.08 -10.49
C SER A 97 11.14 -5.16 -10.06
N TRP A 98 11.58 -4.19 -9.26
CA TRP A 98 12.95 -4.12 -8.71
C TRP A 98 13.01 -4.20 -7.17
N ASN A 99 12.01 -4.87 -6.57
CA ASN A 99 11.90 -5.00 -5.13
C ASN A 99 13.06 -5.78 -4.50
N LYS A 100 13.65 -6.73 -5.23
CA LYS A 100 14.72 -7.58 -4.68
C LYS A 100 16.01 -6.77 -4.58
N GLU A 101 16.31 -6.02 -5.63
CA GLU A 101 17.50 -5.21 -5.86
C GLU A 101 17.59 -4.12 -4.78
N VAL A 102 16.51 -3.36 -4.56
CA VAL A 102 16.46 -2.29 -3.54
C VAL A 102 16.64 -2.80 -2.11
N THR A 103 16.36 -4.09 -1.85
CA THR A 103 16.56 -4.68 -0.52
C THR A 103 17.91 -5.37 -0.33
N ARG A 104 18.68 -5.53 -1.41
CA ARG A 104 19.98 -6.21 -1.43
C ARG A 104 21.14 -5.23 -1.58
N GLU A 105 20.88 -4.03 -2.05
CA GLU A 105 21.87 -3.01 -2.33
C GLU A 105 21.59 -1.72 -1.56
N ALA A 106 22.65 -0.94 -1.33
CA ALA A 106 22.55 0.27 -0.53
C ALA A 106 21.71 1.33 -1.24
N SER A 107 20.75 1.89 -0.50
CA SER A 107 19.94 3.03 -0.96
C SER A 107 20.83 4.26 -1.22
N ILE A 108 20.48 5.10 -2.20
CA ILE A 108 21.23 6.32 -2.57
C ILE A 108 21.62 7.11 -1.32
N SER A 109 20.64 7.47 -0.50
CA SER A 109 20.83 8.17 0.77
C SER A 109 20.17 7.38 1.90
N THR A 110 20.91 7.15 2.98
CA THR A 110 20.42 6.44 4.16
C THR A 110 20.62 7.25 5.42
N ILE A 111 19.58 7.30 6.26
CA ILE A 111 19.63 7.95 7.56
C ILE A 111 19.72 6.88 8.64
N ASN A 112 20.75 6.96 9.48
CA ASN A 112 20.93 6.03 10.59
C ASN A 112 19.85 6.23 11.65
N LEU A 113 19.28 5.12 12.13
CA LEU A 113 18.24 5.09 13.13
C LEU A 113 18.85 4.79 14.49
N ASN A 114 19.22 5.85 15.21
CA ASN A 114 19.94 5.80 16.47
C ASN A 114 19.01 5.92 17.68
N CYS A 115 18.05 6.85 17.64
CA CYS A 115 17.14 7.18 18.74
C CYS A 115 15.69 6.97 18.30
N TRP A 116 15.12 5.80 18.62
CA TRP A 116 13.77 5.43 18.21
C TRP A 116 13.10 4.54 19.25
N LEU A 117 11.77 4.52 19.21
CA LEU A 117 10.93 3.84 20.19
C LEU A 117 10.00 2.83 19.52
N VAL A 118 9.89 1.64 20.11
CA VAL A 118 8.85 0.65 19.74
C VAL A 118 7.81 0.57 20.85
N LEU A 119 6.59 0.97 20.53
CA LEU A 119 5.43 0.92 21.39
C LEU A 119 4.55 -0.28 21.03
N TYR A 120 4.25 -1.15 21.99
CA TYR A 120 3.49 -2.38 21.74
C TYR A 120 2.68 -2.80 22.96
N PRO A 121 1.52 -3.46 22.80
CA PRO A 121 0.77 -4.05 23.91
C PRO A 121 1.47 -5.31 24.41
N LYS A 122 1.39 -5.60 25.71
CA LYS A 122 2.07 -6.74 26.37
C LYS A 122 1.98 -8.06 25.62
N ARG A 123 0.81 -8.40 25.07
CA ARG A 123 0.60 -9.62 24.28
C ARG A 123 1.46 -9.75 23.01
N LEU A 124 2.03 -8.65 22.52
CA LEU A 124 2.88 -8.59 21.32
C LEU A 124 4.38 -8.50 21.66
N GLN A 125 4.77 -8.70 22.93
CA GLN A 125 6.17 -8.57 23.36
C GLN A 125 7.11 -9.46 22.55
N ASP A 126 6.75 -10.73 22.32
CA ASP A 126 7.60 -11.65 21.55
C ASP A 126 7.70 -11.24 20.08
N VAL A 127 6.59 -10.77 19.49
CA VAL A 127 6.58 -10.24 18.12
C VAL A 127 7.47 -9.00 18.01
N ALA A 128 7.44 -8.11 19.01
CA ALA A 128 8.29 -6.93 19.05
C ALA A 128 9.78 -7.30 19.12
N LYS A 129 10.15 -8.27 19.95
CA LYS A 129 11.55 -8.76 20.05
C LYS A 129 12.04 -9.34 18.72
N VAL A 130 11.24 -10.21 18.10
CA VAL A 130 11.59 -10.82 16.80
C VAL A 130 11.68 -9.74 15.72
N LEU A 131 10.78 -8.77 15.71
CA LEU A 131 10.83 -7.64 14.78
C LEU A 131 12.13 -6.85 14.89
N VAL A 132 12.51 -6.44 16.11
CA VAL A 132 13.74 -5.67 16.35
C VAL A 132 14.98 -6.47 15.93
N SER A 133 15.08 -7.73 16.36
CA SER A 133 16.19 -8.61 15.94
C SER A 133 16.25 -8.80 14.42
N THR A 134 15.08 -8.93 13.77
CA THR A 134 15.03 -9.03 12.30
C THR A 134 15.49 -7.73 11.65
N MET A 135 15.08 -6.56 12.16
CA MET A 135 15.50 -5.24 11.65
C MET A 135 17.01 -5.08 11.72
N GLU A 136 17.62 -5.42 12.85
CA GLU A 136 19.08 -5.41 13.05
C GLU A 136 19.79 -6.35 12.06
N SER A 137 19.20 -7.52 11.77
CA SER A 137 19.83 -8.51 10.87
C SER A 137 19.76 -8.15 9.38
N VAL A 138 18.79 -7.32 8.95
CA VAL A 138 18.54 -7.04 7.53
C VAL A 138 18.82 -5.61 7.09
N CYS A 139 19.22 -4.72 8.00
CA CYS A 139 19.52 -3.32 7.67
C CYS A 139 20.85 -3.12 6.94
N GLY A 140 21.79 -4.06 7.08
CA GLY A 140 23.14 -4.00 6.50
C GLY A 140 23.14 -3.78 4.98
N PRO A 141 22.51 -4.66 4.18
CA PRO A 141 22.43 -4.51 2.72
C PRO A 141 21.77 -3.20 2.27
N ILE A 142 20.80 -2.68 3.02
CA ILE A 142 20.12 -1.42 2.73
C ILE A 142 21.06 -0.21 2.92
N GLY A 143 22.20 -0.41 3.61
CA GLY A 143 23.17 0.64 3.91
C GLY A 143 22.77 1.51 5.10
N MET A 144 21.90 1.00 5.98
CA MET A 144 21.34 1.71 7.13
C MET A 144 21.85 1.08 8.44
N ARG A 145 22.30 1.89 9.39
CA ARG A 145 22.55 1.42 10.76
C ARG A 145 21.30 1.59 11.61
N VAL A 146 20.92 0.53 12.31
CA VAL A 146 19.78 0.50 13.23
C VAL A 146 20.31 0.18 14.61
N SER A 147 20.28 1.16 15.52
CA SER A 147 20.59 0.96 16.93
C SER A 147 19.44 0.25 17.64
N HIS A 148 19.72 -0.36 18.79
CA HIS A 148 18.68 -0.98 19.60
C HIS A 148 17.65 0.09 20.07
N PRO A 149 16.34 -0.13 19.86
CA PRO A 149 15.32 0.85 20.25
C PRO A 149 15.07 0.87 21.76
N ALA A 150 14.48 1.96 22.23
CA ALA A 150 13.72 1.90 23.47
C ALA A 150 12.47 1.03 23.25
N LEU A 151 12.18 0.13 24.19
CA LEU A 151 11.00 -0.75 24.14
C LEU A 151 10.00 -0.28 25.19
N MET A 152 8.75 -0.07 24.78
CA MET A 152 7.69 0.39 25.68
C MET A 152 6.46 -0.49 25.57
N GLU A 153 6.20 -1.19 26.67
CA GLU A 153 5.05 -2.05 26.84
C GLU A 153 3.82 -1.25 27.28
N LEU A 154 2.70 -1.49 26.60
CA LEU A 154 1.38 -1.00 26.99
C LEU A 154 0.60 -2.09 27.74
N LYS A 155 -0.14 -1.64 28.75
CA LYS A 155 -1.02 -2.51 29.56
C LYS A 155 -2.16 -3.15 28.76
N ASP A 156 -2.68 -2.47 27.74
CA ASP A 156 -3.82 -2.89 26.92
C ASP A 156 -3.74 -2.26 25.52
N ASP A 157 -4.67 -2.62 24.63
CA ASP A 157 -4.72 -2.13 23.25
C ASP A 157 -5.67 -0.93 23.03
N ARG A 158 -6.07 -0.24 24.11
CA ARG A 158 -7.05 0.84 24.04
C ARG A 158 -6.46 2.13 23.49
N ILE A 159 -7.25 2.88 22.73
CA ILE A 159 -6.84 4.15 22.10
C ILE A 159 -6.35 5.16 23.16
N GLU A 160 -7.02 5.22 24.32
CA GLU A 160 -6.65 6.12 25.41
C GLU A 160 -5.27 5.78 25.97
N THR A 161 -4.96 4.48 26.09
CA THR A 161 -3.67 3.99 26.57
C THR A 161 -2.55 4.36 25.60
N TYR A 162 -2.72 4.11 24.30
CA TYR A 162 -1.75 4.57 23.29
C TYR A 162 -1.57 6.09 23.33
N SER A 163 -2.68 6.83 23.33
CA SER A 163 -2.65 8.29 23.27
C SER A 163 -1.95 8.90 24.48
N LYS A 164 -2.27 8.41 25.69
CA LYS A 164 -1.66 8.90 26.93
C LYS A 164 -0.16 8.60 26.97
N THR A 165 0.23 7.39 26.61
CA THR A 165 1.64 6.99 26.60
C THR A 165 2.44 7.76 25.56
N ILE A 166 1.92 7.89 24.32
CA ILE A 166 2.59 8.66 23.25
C ILE A 166 2.80 10.12 23.69
N ARG A 167 1.77 10.77 24.25
CA ARG A 167 1.91 12.15 24.78
C ARG A 167 2.98 12.25 25.87
N SER A 168 3.00 11.27 26.78
CA SER A 168 3.98 11.26 27.88
C SER A 168 5.41 11.15 27.36
N VAL A 169 5.65 10.28 26.40
CA VAL A 169 6.99 10.06 25.82
C VAL A 169 7.42 11.24 24.97
N LEU A 170 6.57 11.65 24.02
CA LEU A 170 6.92 12.71 23.08
C LEU A 170 6.98 14.08 23.76
N GLY A 171 6.34 14.24 24.93
CA GLY A 171 6.47 15.44 25.75
C GLY A 171 7.78 15.50 26.56
N SER A 172 8.48 14.38 26.76
CA SER A 172 9.73 14.32 27.53
C SER A 172 10.98 14.14 26.66
N GLU A 173 10.86 13.53 25.48
CA GLU A 173 11.99 13.13 24.64
C GLU A 173 12.05 13.91 23.32
N ASP A 174 12.86 14.96 23.29
CA ASP A 174 13.02 15.85 22.12
C ASP A 174 13.94 15.25 21.02
N LYS A 175 14.66 14.17 21.32
CA LYS A 175 15.64 13.55 20.41
C LYS A 175 15.10 12.35 19.62
N LEU A 176 13.80 12.05 19.73
CA LEU A 176 13.22 10.87 19.12
C LEU A 176 13.11 11.03 17.58
N GLN A 177 13.85 10.21 16.83
CA GLN A 177 13.82 10.22 15.36
C GLN A 177 12.58 9.54 14.79
N LEU A 178 12.08 8.49 15.46
CA LEU A 178 10.94 7.71 14.99
C LEU A 178 10.19 7.01 16.12
N LEU A 179 8.86 7.03 16.02
CA LEU A 179 7.96 6.21 16.82
C LEU A 179 7.41 5.05 15.97
N LEU A 180 7.70 3.81 16.37
CA LEU A 180 7.12 2.60 15.80
C LEU A 180 6.01 2.06 16.71
N CYS A 181 4.79 1.92 16.23
CA CYS A 181 3.67 1.36 16.98
C CYS A 181 3.22 0.01 16.42
N LEU A 182 3.21 -1.03 17.26
CA LEU A 182 2.65 -2.34 16.94
C LEU A 182 1.20 -2.42 17.39
N ILE A 183 0.30 -2.65 16.44
CA ILE A 183 -1.13 -2.85 16.69
C ILE A 183 -1.49 -4.31 16.39
N SER A 184 -2.48 -4.86 17.08
CA SER A 184 -2.80 -6.29 16.95
C SER A 184 -3.79 -6.63 15.84
N SER A 185 -4.53 -5.64 15.34
CA SER A 185 -5.51 -5.80 14.27
C SER A 185 -5.61 -4.52 13.44
N SER A 186 -6.34 -4.56 12.32
CA SER A 186 -6.55 -3.42 11.43
C SER A 186 -7.52 -2.41 12.06
N ARG A 187 -7.04 -1.64 13.04
CA ARG A 187 -7.76 -0.60 13.77
C ARG A 187 -7.48 0.78 13.15
N GLU A 188 -8.29 1.15 12.15
CA GLU A 188 -8.19 2.44 11.45
C GLU A 188 -8.37 3.64 12.39
N ASP A 189 -9.22 3.48 13.40
CA ASP A 189 -9.43 4.48 14.46
C ASP A 189 -8.17 4.73 15.29
N LEU A 190 -7.48 3.66 15.71
CA LEU A 190 -6.20 3.77 16.42
C LEU A 190 -5.11 4.36 15.53
N TYR A 191 -5.03 3.92 14.27
CA TYR A 191 -4.10 4.48 13.29
C TYR A 191 -4.29 6.00 13.12
N ALA A 192 -5.53 6.44 12.92
CA ALA A 192 -5.88 7.84 12.75
C ALA A 192 -5.48 8.67 13.99
N VAL A 193 -5.69 8.15 15.19
CA VAL A 193 -5.31 8.84 16.44
C VAL A 193 -3.79 8.96 16.57
N ILE A 194 -3.04 7.87 16.35
CA ILE A 194 -1.56 7.90 16.39
C ILE A 194 -1.02 8.92 15.38
N LYS A 195 -1.55 8.91 14.15
CA LYS A 195 -1.14 9.87 13.11
C LYS A 195 -1.50 11.30 13.47
N LYS A 196 -2.70 11.55 13.99
CA LYS A 196 -3.11 12.88 14.44
C LYS A 196 -2.17 13.42 15.51
N LEU A 197 -1.76 12.58 16.47
CA LEU A 197 -0.81 12.97 17.52
C LEU A 197 0.56 13.33 16.94
N CYS A 198 1.13 12.42 16.13
CA CYS A 198 2.50 12.55 15.63
C CYS A 198 2.66 13.59 14.50
N CYS A 199 1.57 13.94 13.81
CA CYS A 199 1.63 14.89 12.71
C CYS A 199 1.15 16.29 13.11
N LEU A 200 0.27 16.42 14.10
CA LEU A 200 -0.31 17.72 14.47
C LEU A 200 0.15 18.25 15.84
N GLN A 201 0.59 17.39 16.76
CA GLN A 201 0.89 17.80 18.13
C GLN A 201 2.35 17.60 18.51
N TYR A 202 2.94 16.49 18.09
CA TYR A 202 4.34 16.14 18.36
C TYR A 202 4.98 15.69 17.06
N PRO A 203 5.65 16.58 16.30
CA PRO A 203 6.09 16.32 14.92
C PRO A 203 7.23 15.31 14.87
N VAL A 204 6.90 14.03 15.04
CA VAL A 204 7.82 12.89 15.00
C VAL A 204 7.37 11.91 13.92
N PRO A 205 8.26 11.51 13.01
CA PRO A 205 7.96 10.44 12.07
C PRO A 205 7.43 9.18 12.77
N SER A 206 6.24 8.74 12.39
CA SER A 206 5.60 7.57 12.99
C SER A 206 5.37 6.45 11.98
N GLN A 207 5.52 5.22 12.42
CA GLN A 207 5.24 4.02 11.63
C GLN A 207 4.34 3.10 12.44
N VAL A 208 3.26 2.62 11.83
CA VAL A 208 2.31 1.71 12.47
C VAL A 208 2.36 0.39 11.73
N ILE A 209 2.44 -0.72 12.46
CA ILE A 209 2.48 -2.08 11.87
C ILE A 209 1.43 -2.94 12.55
N ASN A 210 0.64 -3.63 11.75
CA ASN A 210 -0.24 -4.69 12.24
C ASN A 210 0.59 -5.97 12.47
N ALA A 211 0.54 -6.53 13.67
CA ALA A 211 1.21 -7.78 14.04
C ALA A 211 0.81 -8.96 13.13
N GLN A 212 -0.38 -8.94 12.53
CA GLN A 212 -0.81 -9.95 11.55
C GLN A 212 0.03 -9.92 10.27
N SER A 213 0.57 -8.75 9.89
CA SER A 213 1.48 -8.62 8.74
C SER A 213 2.83 -9.30 9.00
N LEU A 214 3.23 -9.36 10.27
CA LEU A 214 4.45 -10.01 10.76
C LEU A 214 4.25 -11.51 11.04
N SER A 215 2.99 -11.98 11.05
CA SER A 215 2.64 -13.37 11.31
C SER A 215 2.83 -14.23 10.05
N GLY A 216 3.49 -15.38 10.20
CA GLY A 216 3.77 -16.33 9.12
C GLY A 216 5.17 -16.95 9.22
N HIS A 217 5.65 -17.53 8.12
CA HIS A 217 7.00 -18.09 8.06
C HIS A 217 8.08 -16.99 8.08
N ALA A 218 9.28 -17.33 8.53
CA ALA A 218 10.39 -16.38 8.72
C ALA A 218 10.74 -15.56 7.46
N GLY A 219 10.66 -16.16 6.27
CA GLY A 219 10.89 -15.46 5.01
C GLY A 219 9.91 -14.31 4.74
N LYS A 220 8.63 -14.46 5.13
CA LYS A 220 7.62 -13.40 5.00
C LYS A 220 7.94 -12.26 5.96
N MET A 221 8.26 -12.57 7.22
CA MET A 221 8.70 -11.58 8.21
C MET A 221 9.88 -10.76 7.68
N LYS A 222 10.92 -11.43 7.16
CA LYS A 222 12.09 -10.78 6.58
C LYS A 222 11.72 -9.77 5.48
N SER A 223 10.88 -10.18 4.53
CA SER A 223 10.44 -9.31 3.43
C SER A 223 9.65 -8.10 3.93
N VAL A 224 8.76 -8.29 4.90
CA VAL A 224 7.99 -7.19 5.51
C VAL A 224 8.91 -6.22 6.23
N VAL A 225 9.91 -6.74 6.95
CA VAL A 225 10.89 -5.93 7.69
C VAL A 225 11.82 -5.14 6.76
N GLN A 226 12.26 -5.73 5.64
CA GLN A 226 13.03 -5.00 4.63
C GLN A 226 12.23 -3.82 4.06
N LYS A 227 10.96 -4.05 3.69
CA LYS A 227 10.06 -2.98 3.23
C LYS A 227 9.82 -1.91 4.30
N LEU A 228 9.70 -2.33 5.55
CA LEU A 228 9.59 -1.43 6.69
C LEU A 228 10.81 -0.52 6.83
N LEU A 229 12.02 -1.07 6.73
CA LEU A 229 13.26 -0.28 6.82
C LEU A 229 13.37 0.73 5.67
N LEU A 230 13.01 0.34 4.45
CA LEU A 230 12.94 1.25 3.32
C LEU A 230 11.95 2.40 3.58
N GLN A 231 10.76 2.10 4.11
CA GLN A 231 9.77 3.12 4.48
C GLN A 231 10.27 4.05 5.59
N ILE A 232 10.95 3.50 6.60
CA ILE A 232 11.55 4.29 7.69
C ILE A 232 12.62 5.22 7.11
N ASN A 233 13.48 4.73 6.22
CA ASN A 233 14.50 5.55 5.58
C ASN A 233 13.87 6.74 4.84
N CYS A 234 12.84 6.51 4.01
CA CYS A 234 12.09 7.58 3.35
C CYS A 234 11.52 8.60 4.34
N LYS A 235 10.96 8.15 5.47
CA LYS A 235 10.38 9.03 6.49
C LYS A 235 11.40 9.91 7.20
N LEU A 236 12.65 9.49 7.22
CA LEU A 236 13.75 10.24 7.79
C LEU A 236 14.44 11.13 6.75
N GLY A 237 13.99 11.12 5.49
CA GLY A 237 14.56 11.92 4.39
C GLY A 237 15.59 11.17 3.54
N GLY A 238 15.70 9.86 3.68
CA GLY A 238 16.54 9.03 2.81
C GLY A 238 15.93 8.79 1.43
N GLU A 239 16.80 8.48 0.48
CA GLU A 239 16.48 8.28 -0.94
C GLU A 239 16.82 6.84 -1.31
N LEU A 240 15.82 6.06 -1.72
CA LEU A 240 15.99 4.63 -1.97
C LEU A 240 16.73 4.36 -3.28
N TRP A 241 16.22 4.96 -4.35
CA TRP A 241 16.67 4.79 -5.72
C TRP A 241 16.29 6.04 -6.53
N GLY A 242 16.88 6.18 -7.71
CA GLY A 242 16.61 7.29 -8.61
C GLY A 242 16.63 6.85 -10.07
N ILE A 243 16.26 7.76 -10.96
CA ILE A 243 16.40 7.64 -12.41
C ILE A 243 17.11 8.88 -12.93
N ASP A 244 17.73 8.76 -14.09
CA ASP A 244 18.35 9.90 -14.77
C ASP A 244 17.26 10.75 -15.42
N VAL A 245 16.96 11.92 -14.83
CA VAL A 245 16.06 12.91 -15.44
C VAL A 245 16.93 13.97 -16.10
N PRO A 246 17.00 14.03 -17.44
CA PRO A 246 17.75 15.07 -18.12
C PRO A 246 17.10 16.43 -17.83
N LEU A 247 17.92 17.40 -17.39
CA LEU A 247 17.55 18.81 -17.25
C LEU A 247 17.46 19.49 -18.62
#